data_AF-S3CCM1-F1
#
_entry.id   AF-S3CCM1-F1
#
_cell.length_a   1.000
_cell.length_b   1.000
_cell.length_c   1.000
_cell.angle_alpha   90.00
_cell.angle_beta   90.00
_cell.angle_gamma   90.00
#
_symmetry.space_group_name_H-M   'P 1'
#
loop_
_entity.id
_entity.type
_entity.pdbx_description
1 polymer ?
#
loop_
_entity_poly.entity_id
_entity_poly.type
_entity_poly.pdbx_seq_one_letter_code
_entity_poly.pdbx_strand_id
1 'polypeptide(L)'
;MGVWDTITDLLEAAAPWSVAEAEAAADEPAEEAAEESTDDAEEEEEEEEEEEDEIVDPKDVLEEECRNSKECAPAKHHFEECVERVENGSKEDCVEEFFHLTHCATACAAPKLWAKLK
;
A
#
# COMPACT_ATOMS: atom_id res chain seq x y z
N MET A 1 -1.08 45.28 -6.59
CA MET A 1 -1.40 43.86 -6.39
C MET A 1 -2.61 43.82 -5.49
N GLY A 2 -3.78 43.84 -6.11
CA GLY A 2 -5.06 43.77 -5.40
C GLY A 2 -5.37 42.36 -4.97
N VAL A 3 -6.25 42.21 -3.99
CA VAL A 3 -6.79 40.92 -3.53
C VAL A 3 -7.38 40.09 -4.70
N TRP A 4 -7.89 40.76 -5.74
CA TRP A 4 -8.40 40.09 -6.94
C TRP A 4 -7.30 39.44 -7.77
N ASP A 5 -6.13 40.08 -7.88
CA ASP A 5 -4.99 39.53 -8.63
C ASP A 5 -4.52 38.21 -7.98
N THR A 6 -4.44 38.16 -6.64
CA THR A 6 -4.01 36.96 -5.91
C THR A 6 -4.99 35.79 -6.01
N ILE A 7 -6.28 36.08 -6.21
CA ILE A 7 -7.30 35.03 -6.39
C ILE A 7 -7.21 34.46 -7.81
N THR A 8 -6.98 35.33 -8.81
CA THR A 8 -6.77 34.90 -10.20
C THR A 8 -5.50 34.07 -10.35
N ASP A 9 -4.38 34.50 -9.74
CA ASP A 9 -3.12 33.74 -9.76
C ASP A 9 -3.28 32.34 -9.15
N LEU A 10 -4.05 32.22 -8.06
CA LEU A 10 -4.30 30.93 -7.40
C LEU A 10 -5.19 30.00 -8.27
N LEU A 11 -6.18 30.56 -8.97
CA LEU A 11 -7.05 29.81 -9.88
C LEU A 11 -6.31 29.38 -11.16
N GLU A 12 -5.43 30.22 -11.69
CA GLU A 12 -4.64 29.90 -12.90
C GLU A 12 -3.58 28.83 -12.62
N ALA A 13 -2.96 28.86 -11.43
CA ALA A 13 -2.14 27.75 -10.94
C ALA A 13 -2.95 26.48 -10.63
N ALA A 14 -4.26 26.64 -10.35
CA ALA A 14 -5.17 25.54 -10.08
C ALA A 14 -5.67 24.81 -11.34
N ALA A 15 -5.85 25.56 -12.43
CA ALA A 15 -6.46 25.09 -13.67
C ALA A 15 -5.79 23.83 -14.29
N PRO A 16 -4.45 23.73 -14.43
CA PRO A 16 -3.84 22.62 -15.18
C PRO A 16 -3.95 21.24 -14.51
N TRP A 17 -4.23 21.17 -13.21
CA TRP A 17 -4.48 19.90 -12.50
C TRP A 17 -5.96 19.64 -12.22
N SER A 18 -6.83 20.62 -12.45
CA SER A 18 -8.28 20.51 -12.16
C SER A 18 -9.09 19.84 -13.27
N VAL A 19 -8.52 19.70 -14.47
CA VAL A 19 -9.14 18.96 -15.58
C VAL A 19 -8.64 17.51 -15.53
N ALA A 20 -9.34 16.66 -14.80
CA ALA A 20 -9.21 15.22 -14.96
C ALA A 20 -9.85 14.83 -16.30
N GLU A 21 -9.02 14.46 -17.28
CA GLU A 21 -9.44 13.91 -18.56
C GLU A 21 -10.04 12.52 -18.32
N ALA A 22 -11.31 12.49 -17.94
CA ALA A 22 -12.08 11.27 -17.77
C ALA A 22 -12.55 10.79 -19.15
N GLU A 23 -11.74 9.98 -19.82
CA GLU A 23 -12.21 9.11 -20.90
C GLU A 23 -13.08 8.00 -20.30
N ALA A 24 -14.33 8.35 -19.97
CA ALA A 24 -15.36 7.41 -19.61
C ALA A 24 -15.92 6.80 -20.90
N ALA A 25 -15.49 5.58 -21.23
CA ALA A 25 -16.19 4.71 -22.16
C ALA A 25 -17.61 4.46 -21.64
N ALA A 26 -18.57 4.94 -22.40
CA ALA A 26 -19.98 4.67 -22.23
C ALA A 26 -20.34 3.26 -22.78
N ASP A 27 -21.49 2.76 -22.30
CA ASP A 27 -22.39 1.77 -22.93
C ASP A 27 -22.40 0.31 -22.41
N GLU A 28 -23.31 0.08 -21.45
CA GLU A 28 -24.36 -0.97 -21.29
C GLU A 28 -24.12 -2.52 -21.43
N PRO A 29 -24.93 -3.36 -20.73
CA PRO A 29 -24.73 -4.81 -20.49
C PRO A 29 -25.61 -5.74 -21.37
N ALA A 30 -25.24 -7.02 -21.56
CA ALA A 30 -26.18 -8.15 -21.83
C ALA A 30 -25.48 -9.53 -21.96
N GLU A 31 -25.95 -10.47 -21.12
CA GLU A 31 -26.42 -11.85 -21.42
C GLU A 31 -25.61 -12.91 -22.22
N GLU A 32 -25.49 -14.08 -21.55
CA GLU A 32 -25.73 -15.46 -22.02
C GLU A 32 -24.63 -16.26 -22.78
N ALA A 33 -24.15 -17.29 -22.08
CA ALA A 33 -24.09 -18.71 -22.49
C ALA A 33 -23.37 -19.15 -23.78
N ALA A 34 -22.30 -19.96 -23.62
CA ALA A 34 -21.96 -21.20 -24.36
C ALA A 34 -20.50 -21.58 -24.03
N GLU A 35 -20.28 -22.48 -23.07
CA GLU A 35 -20.00 -23.92 -23.33
C GLU A 35 -18.85 -24.18 -24.32
N GLU A 36 -17.68 -24.45 -23.72
CA GLU A 36 -16.77 -25.57 -23.97
C GLU A 36 -16.48 -25.95 -25.45
N SER A 37 -15.26 -25.67 -25.90
CA SER A 37 -14.62 -26.36 -27.02
C SER A 37 -13.17 -26.70 -26.67
N THR A 38 -12.97 -27.97 -26.31
CA THR A 38 -11.90 -28.87 -26.80
C THR A 38 -10.54 -28.28 -27.18
N ASP A 39 -9.52 -28.63 -26.37
CA ASP A 39 -8.34 -29.44 -26.74
C ASP A 39 -7.81 -29.30 -28.19
N ASP A 40 -6.62 -28.69 -28.35
CA ASP A 40 -5.39 -29.39 -28.77
C ASP A 40 -4.30 -28.40 -29.26
N ALA A 41 -3.08 -28.68 -28.83
CA ALA A 41 -1.79 -28.47 -29.50
C ALA A 41 -1.14 -27.07 -29.67
N GLU A 42 0.18 -27.13 -29.42
CA GLU A 42 1.27 -26.24 -29.87
C GLU A 42 1.32 -24.87 -29.15
N GLU A 43 2.44 -24.42 -28.59
CA GLU A 43 3.82 -24.49 -29.06
C GLU A 43 4.76 -24.25 -27.86
N GLU A 44 5.95 -24.83 -27.93
CA GLU A 44 7.09 -24.39 -27.12
C GLU A 44 7.32 -22.89 -27.36
N GLU A 45 7.19 -22.05 -26.33
CA GLU A 45 7.99 -20.85 -26.22
C GLU A 45 8.74 -20.89 -24.90
N GLU A 46 10.06 -20.75 -25.04
CA GLU A 46 11.02 -20.50 -23.99
C GLU A 46 10.56 -19.35 -23.11
N GLU A 47 9.95 -19.63 -21.97
CA GLU A 47 10.10 -18.76 -20.82
C GLU A 47 11.30 -19.28 -20.04
N GLU A 48 12.48 -18.76 -20.38
CA GLU A 48 13.41 -18.35 -19.34
C GLU A 48 12.58 -17.51 -18.36
N GLU A 49 11.96 -18.15 -17.37
CA GLU A 49 11.60 -17.49 -16.12
C GLU A 49 12.94 -17.03 -15.56
N GLU A 50 13.32 -15.80 -15.94
CA GLU A 50 14.16 -14.96 -15.12
C GLU A 50 13.57 -15.06 -13.72
N GLU A 51 14.19 -15.86 -12.85
CA GLU A 51 14.14 -15.61 -11.41
C GLU A 51 14.72 -14.19 -11.24
N GLU A 52 13.89 -13.17 -11.48
CA GLU A 52 14.04 -11.87 -10.85
C GLU A 52 13.90 -12.16 -9.36
N ASP A 53 15.03 -12.51 -8.72
CA ASP A 53 15.19 -12.48 -7.28
C ASP A 53 14.72 -11.09 -6.81
N GLU A 54 13.46 -11.00 -6.40
CA GLU A 54 12.85 -9.75 -5.97
C GLU A 54 13.71 -9.18 -4.85
N ILE A 55 14.36 -8.04 -5.10
CA ILE A 55 15.24 -7.41 -4.12
C ILE A 55 14.37 -6.99 -2.92
N VAL A 56 14.39 -7.81 -1.88
CA VAL A 56 13.68 -7.55 -0.62
C VAL A 56 14.39 -6.42 0.12
N ASP A 57 13.67 -5.34 0.46
CA ASP A 57 14.21 -4.25 1.27
C ASP A 57 14.64 -4.79 2.66
N PRO A 58 15.92 -4.68 3.05
CA PRO A 58 16.38 -5.08 4.37
C PRO A 58 15.62 -4.41 5.52
N LYS A 59 15.00 -3.24 5.29
CA LYS A 59 14.17 -2.53 6.26
C LYS A 59 12.95 -3.34 6.64
N ASP A 60 12.21 -3.88 5.68
CA ASP A 60 10.94 -4.55 5.95
C ASP A 60 11.16 -5.81 6.80
N VAL A 61 12.18 -6.59 6.46
CA VAL A 61 12.61 -7.76 7.25
C VAL A 61 12.98 -7.36 8.68
N LEU A 62 13.78 -6.30 8.85
CA LEU A 62 14.22 -5.86 10.17
C LEU A 62 13.08 -5.28 11.01
N GLU A 63 12.16 -4.53 10.40
CA GLU A 63 10.99 -4.01 11.09
C GLU A 63 10.01 -5.12 11.50
N GLU A 64 9.85 -6.17 10.71
CA GLU A 64 9.05 -7.34 11.06
C GLU A 64 9.67 -8.12 12.23
N GLU A 65 10.97 -8.41 12.17
CA GLU A 65 11.70 -9.03 13.29
C GLU A 65 11.55 -8.19 14.57
N CYS A 66 11.64 -6.87 14.46
CA CYS A 66 11.50 -5.95 15.59
C CYS A 66 10.06 -5.87 16.12
N ARG A 67 9.04 -5.90 15.25
CA ARG A 67 7.62 -6.00 15.66
C ARG A 67 7.33 -7.28 16.45
N ASN A 68 7.97 -8.38 16.07
CA ASN A 68 7.82 -9.69 16.72
C ASN A 68 8.77 -9.89 17.92
N SER A 69 9.58 -8.87 18.24
CA SER A 69 10.52 -8.94 19.36
C SER A 69 9.82 -8.83 20.72
N LYS A 70 10.50 -9.27 21.78
CA LYS A 70 10.01 -9.16 23.16
C LYS A 70 9.84 -7.71 23.62
N GLU A 71 10.64 -6.78 23.09
CA GLU A 71 10.57 -5.36 23.46
C GLU A 71 9.31 -4.71 22.92
N CYS A 72 8.88 -5.06 21.70
CA CYS A 72 7.68 -4.50 21.08
C CYS A 72 6.41 -5.32 21.30
N ALA A 73 6.50 -6.49 21.93
CA ALA A 73 5.35 -7.36 22.22
C ALA A 73 4.18 -6.65 22.93
N PRO A 74 4.39 -5.76 23.94
CA PRO A 74 3.27 -5.04 24.56
C PRO A 74 2.56 -4.08 23.60
N ALA A 75 3.32 -3.32 22.80
CA ALA A 75 2.75 -2.40 21.81
C ALA A 75 2.00 -3.16 20.71
N LYS A 76 2.54 -4.32 20.30
CA LYS A 76 1.89 -5.22 19.34
C LYS A 76 0.57 -5.76 19.89
N HIS A 77 0.54 -6.22 21.13
CA HIS A 77 -0.68 -6.71 21.78
C HIS A 77 -1.78 -5.64 21.81
N HIS A 78 -1.47 -4.40 22.20
CA HIS A 78 -2.46 -3.32 22.22
C HIS A 78 -2.99 -2.99 20.83
N PHE A 79 -2.12 -3.01 19.82
CA PHE A 79 -2.55 -2.82 18.43
C PHE A 79 -3.49 -3.93 17.97
N GLU A 80 -3.15 -5.21 18.23
CA GLU A 80 -3.99 -6.35 17.87
C GLU A 80 -5.35 -6.32 18.61
N GLU A 81 -5.36 -5.93 19.88
CA GLU A 81 -6.59 -5.76 20.67
C GLU A 81 -7.47 -4.62 20.12
N CYS A 82 -6.88 -3.52 19.66
CA CYS A 82 -7.62 -2.46 18.98
C CYS A 82 -8.22 -2.95 17.66
N VAL A 83 -7.43 -3.67 16.85
CA VAL A 83 -7.89 -4.23 15.57
C VAL A 83 -9.06 -5.17 15.80
N GLU A 84 -8.98 -6.08 16.76
CA GLU A 84 -10.08 -6.98 17.12
C GLU A 84 -11.35 -6.19 17.51
N ARG A 85 -11.21 -5.08 18.23
CA ARG A 85 -12.35 -4.24 18.62
C ARG A 85 -12.99 -3.54 17.42
N VAL A 86 -12.18 -3.07 16.46
CA VAL A 86 -12.65 -2.49 15.19
C VAL A 86 -13.34 -3.55 14.33
N GLU A 87 -12.77 -4.74 14.20
CA GLU A 87 -13.37 -5.87 13.47
C GLU A 87 -14.71 -6.30 14.08
N ASN A 88 -14.85 -6.19 15.41
CA ASN A 88 -16.09 -6.44 16.14
C ASN A 88 -17.11 -5.28 16.06
N GLY A 89 -16.86 -4.25 15.24
CA GLY A 89 -17.80 -3.18 14.93
C GLY A 89 -17.63 -1.90 15.75
N SER A 90 -16.51 -1.74 16.46
CA SER A 90 -16.14 -0.44 17.02
C SER A 90 -15.89 0.58 15.91
N LYS A 91 -16.16 1.85 16.21
CA LYS A 91 -15.97 2.99 15.27
C LYS A 91 -14.70 3.80 15.56
N GLU A 92 -13.84 3.30 16.43
CA GLU A 92 -12.54 3.94 16.67
C GLU A 92 -11.54 3.64 15.55
N ASP A 93 -10.41 4.33 15.58
CA ASP A 93 -9.26 4.01 14.77
C ASP A 93 -8.11 3.51 15.67
N CYS A 94 -7.21 2.70 15.11
CA CYS A 94 -6.07 2.11 15.83
C CYS A 94 -4.76 2.84 15.53
N VAL A 95 -4.85 4.12 15.16
CA VAL A 95 -3.70 4.89 14.67
C VAL A 95 -2.72 5.18 15.81
N GLU A 96 -3.22 5.41 17.03
CA GLU A 96 -2.38 5.59 18.21
C GLU A 96 -1.54 4.35 18.52
N GLU A 97 -2.18 3.18 18.61
CA GLU A 97 -1.52 1.91 18.87
C GLU A 97 -0.57 1.51 17.74
N PHE A 98 -0.95 1.81 16.49
CA PHE A 98 -0.06 1.66 15.34
C PHE A 98 1.19 2.51 15.46
N PHE A 99 1.08 3.78 15.88
CA PHE A 99 2.24 4.64 16.10
C PHE A 99 3.12 4.14 17.25
N HIS A 100 2.55 3.59 18.32
CA HIS A 100 3.34 2.96 19.39
C HIS A 100 4.12 1.74 18.90
N LEU A 101 3.47 0.84 18.16
CA LEU A 101 4.12 -0.34 17.57
C LEU A 101 5.22 0.07 16.57
N THR A 102 4.91 1.00 15.68
CA THR A 102 5.84 1.48 14.64
C THR A 102 7.02 2.21 15.26
N HIS A 103 6.79 3.06 16.27
CA HIS A 103 7.86 3.74 16.98
C HIS A 103 8.83 2.72 17.63
N CYS A 104 8.30 1.69 18.28
CA CYS A 104 9.12 0.63 18.86
C CYS A 104 9.91 -0.13 17.79
N ALA A 105 9.23 -0.58 16.72
CA ALA A 105 9.84 -1.39 15.66
C ALA A 105 10.93 -0.61 14.92
N THR A 106 10.67 0.65 14.58
CA THR A 106 11.64 1.53 13.89
C THR A 106 12.84 1.89 14.77
N ALA A 107 12.63 2.13 16.07
CA ALA A 107 13.74 2.36 17.00
C ALA A 107 14.65 1.13 17.13
N CYS A 108 14.06 -0.08 17.12
CA CYS A 108 14.79 -1.35 17.11
C CYS A 108 15.51 -1.62 15.78
N ALA A 109 14.87 -1.32 14.65
CA ALA A 109 15.39 -1.62 13.31
C ALA A 109 16.45 -0.62 12.85
N ALA A 110 16.33 0.66 13.21
CA ALA A 110 17.22 1.73 12.77
C ALA A 110 18.73 1.40 12.88
N PRO A 111 19.28 1.01 14.04
CA PRO A 111 20.71 0.73 14.16
C PRO A 111 21.16 -0.48 13.32
N LYS A 112 20.26 -1.44 13.06
CA LYS A 112 20.55 -2.64 12.25
C LYS A 112 20.49 -2.32 10.75
N LEU A 113 19.54 -1.48 10.35
CA LEU A 113 19.33 -1.06 8.97
C LEU A 113 20.53 -0.24 8.47
N TRP A 114 20.95 0.77 9.23
CA TRP A 114 22.09 1.62 8.86
C TRP A 114 23.44 0.88 8.85
N ALA A 115 23.52 -0.29 9.48
CA ALA A 115 24.70 -1.16 9.39
C ALA A 115 24.73 -2.00 8.10
N LYS A 116 23.58 -2.23 7.46
CA LYS A 116 23.46 -3.00 6.21
C LYS A 116 23.56 -2.12 4.96
N LEU A 117 23.03 -0.91 5.02
CA LEU A 117 23.07 0.05 3.92
C LEU A 117 24.48 0.63 3.76
N LYS A 118 24.99 0.72 2.53
CA LYS A 118 26.31 1.28 2.18
C LYS A 118 26.16 2.58 1.40
#